data_AF-A0A255TTQ3-F1
#
_entry.id   AF-A0A255TTQ3-F1
#
_cell.length_a   1.000
_cell.length_b   1.000
_cell.length_c   1.000
_cell.angle_alpha   90.00
_cell.angle_beta   90.00
_cell.angle_gamma   90.00
#
_symmetry.space_group_name_H-M   'P 1'
#
loop_
_entity.id
_entity.type
_entity.pdbx_description
1 polymer ?
#
loop_
_entity_poly.entity_id
_entity_poly.type
_entity_poly.pdbx_seq_one_letter_code
_entity_poly.pdbx_strand_id
1 'polypeptide(L)'
;MAIIKCPECGHQVSDKAATCPSCGVGIQGKITKCPECGEIVLNDQILCPNCHCPLISTNNNDTEKSEPSQSHKVATVEPNSDTNGEGNKNEKKKKSYTPWVVSFVIALAVVFVGLYFYKTTQMRNELEAYENAMMSNEPAVLQNYLDIYADAPSEHRDSIQSHLEMLKKVDSDWTNAVVSNSKAAILRYMQLYPNSLHNVEAKLKIDSIDWMEATQKNTIEAYQKYIDEHADGMYIDQAHDAYTLLDSKKVNAEDKANISEIFTSFFNALANNDEATLVSCVDIILTSFLHKENANKNDVIEYMHKIHNEAHVENVEFRLNNDWTIEKIDRGNGLFAFKVNFSIDKITQLSGDSNSSLDTFKVKASVSPDNKISELNMQRIVQ
;
A
#
# COMPACT_ATOMS: atom_id res chain seq x y z
N MET A 1 -17.45 31.22 -19.55
CA MET A 1 -17.58 29.95 -18.80
C MET A 1 -16.27 29.80 -18.08
N ALA A 2 -16.27 29.91 -16.77
CA ALA A 2 -15.05 29.73 -15.97
C ALA A 2 -15.01 28.30 -15.45
N ILE A 3 -13.83 27.67 -15.52
CA ILE A 3 -13.57 26.43 -14.79
C ILE A 3 -13.26 26.82 -13.35
N ILE A 4 -13.98 26.23 -12.42
CA ILE A 4 -13.85 26.46 -10.98
C ILE A 4 -13.47 25.15 -10.31
N LYS A 5 -12.86 25.22 -9.12
CA LYS A 5 -12.71 24.03 -8.27
C LYS A 5 -13.98 23.86 -7.45
N CYS A 6 -14.49 22.64 -7.38
CA CYS A 6 -15.62 22.31 -6.55
C CYS A 6 -15.26 22.56 -5.06
N PRO A 7 -16.07 23.32 -4.30
CA PRO A 7 -15.76 23.63 -2.90
C PRO A 7 -15.78 22.40 -1.99
N GLU A 8 -16.54 21.36 -2.35
CA GLU A 8 -16.61 20.10 -1.58
C GLU A 8 -15.44 19.14 -1.87
N CYS A 9 -15.16 18.84 -3.14
CA CYS A 9 -14.22 17.77 -3.52
C CYS A 9 -12.97 18.24 -4.27
N GLY A 10 -12.85 19.54 -4.53
CA GLY A 10 -11.71 20.12 -5.28
C GLY A 10 -11.68 19.82 -6.78
N HIS A 11 -12.61 19.01 -7.31
CA HIS A 11 -12.66 18.67 -8.74
C HIS A 11 -12.94 19.89 -9.63
N GLN A 12 -12.26 19.98 -10.78
CA GLN A 12 -12.47 21.07 -11.73
C GLN A 12 -13.82 20.89 -12.44
N VAL A 13 -14.72 21.84 -12.27
CA VAL A 13 -16.09 21.83 -12.82
C VAL A 13 -16.43 23.20 -13.39
N SER A 14 -17.32 23.28 -14.37
CA SER A 14 -17.81 24.57 -14.88
C SER A 14 -18.70 25.28 -13.86
N ASP A 15 -18.55 26.60 -13.75
CA ASP A 15 -19.42 27.51 -12.99
C ASP A 15 -20.92 27.45 -13.35
N LYS A 16 -21.28 26.82 -14.48
CA LYS A 16 -22.67 26.64 -14.95
C LYS A 16 -23.18 25.20 -14.85
N ALA A 17 -22.39 24.25 -14.35
CA ALA A 17 -22.85 22.88 -14.20
C ALA A 17 -23.97 22.80 -13.15
N ALA A 18 -25.02 22.01 -13.40
CA ALA A 18 -26.09 21.82 -12.40
C ALA A 18 -25.54 21.17 -11.12
N THR A 19 -24.69 20.15 -11.27
CA THR A 19 -24.04 19.40 -10.19
C THR A 19 -22.60 19.07 -10.52
N CYS A 20 -21.76 18.88 -9.50
CA CYS A 20 -20.40 18.38 -9.66
C CYS A 20 -20.42 16.90 -10.08
N PRO A 21 -19.74 16.50 -11.17
CA PRO A 21 -19.70 15.11 -11.61
C PRO A 21 -18.92 14.19 -10.65
N SER A 22 -18.08 14.75 -9.77
CA SER A 22 -17.24 13.96 -8.86
C SER A 22 -17.88 13.72 -7.49
N CYS A 23 -18.72 14.64 -6.98
CA CYS A 23 -19.30 14.52 -5.64
C CYS A 23 -20.82 14.78 -5.57
N GLY A 24 -21.44 15.20 -6.67
CA GLY A 24 -22.89 15.44 -6.73
C GLY A 24 -23.37 16.75 -6.11
N VAL A 25 -22.49 17.59 -5.53
CA VAL A 25 -22.92 18.89 -4.97
C VAL A 25 -23.48 19.81 -6.05
N GLY A 26 -24.55 20.54 -5.74
CA GLY A 26 -25.15 21.50 -6.68
C GLY A 26 -24.26 22.72 -6.87
N ILE A 27 -23.94 23.06 -8.12
CA ILE A 27 -23.04 24.18 -8.47
C ILE A 27 -23.85 25.38 -8.95
N GLN A 28 -24.74 25.18 -9.92
CA GLN A 28 -25.55 26.25 -10.50
C GLN A 28 -26.43 26.96 -9.45
N GLY A 29 -26.15 28.25 -9.20
CA GLY A 29 -26.92 29.11 -8.28
C GLY A 29 -26.69 28.84 -6.79
N LYS A 30 -25.77 27.95 -6.42
CA LYS A 30 -25.47 27.57 -5.02
C LYS A 30 -24.08 27.98 -4.54
N ILE A 31 -23.31 28.66 -5.38
CA ILE A 31 -21.96 29.12 -5.09
C ILE A 31 -21.87 30.65 -5.16
N THR A 32 -21.05 31.24 -4.28
CA THR A 32 -20.73 32.67 -4.26
C THR A 32 -19.21 32.84 -4.15
N LYS A 33 -18.68 33.94 -4.70
CA LYS A 33 -17.28 34.32 -4.50
C LYS A 33 -17.14 35.15 -3.24
N CYS A 34 -16.20 34.77 -2.39
CA CYS A 34 -15.85 35.56 -1.22
C CYS A 34 -15.38 36.96 -1.64
N PRO A 35 -15.94 38.05 -1.09
CA PRO A 35 -15.56 39.42 -1.47
C PRO A 35 -14.14 39.81 -1.02
N GLU A 36 -13.59 39.14 -0.01
CA GLU A 36 -12.27 39.46 0.54
C GLU A 36 -11.13 38.66 -0.12
N CYS A 37 -11.27 37.34 -0.26
CA CYS A 37 -10.20 36.49 -0.81
C CYS A 37 -10.46 35.96 -2.23
N GLY A 38 -11.67 36.15 -2.78
CA GLY A 38 -12.03 35.66 -4.11
C GLY A 38 -12.31 34.15 -4.22
N GLU A 39 -12.20 33.41 -3.11
CA GLU A 39 -12.44 31.96 -3.06
C GLU A 39 -13.91 31.62 -3.33
N ILE A 40 -14.17 30.51 -4.04
CA ILE A 40 -15.53 30.08 -4.37
C ILE A 40 -16.06 29.19 -3.26
N VAL A 41 -17.14 29.62 -2.63
CA VAL A 41 -17.74 29.01 -1.45
C VAL A 41 -19.21 28.71 -1.70
N LEU A 42 -19.80 27.81 -0.91
CA LEU A 42 -21.24 27.55 -0.96
C LEU A 42 -22.02 28.65 -0.23
N ASN A 43 -23.23 28.95 -0.73
CA ASN A 43 -24.07 30.03 -0.21
C ASN A 43 -24.57 29.81 1.23
N ASP A 44 -24.50 28.58 1.74
CA ASP A 44 -24.95 28.18 3.07
C ASP A 44 -23.88 28.39 4.16
N GLN A 45 -22.66 28.79 3.79
CA GLN A 45 -21.58 29.01 4.75
C GLN A 45 -21.62 30.42 5.33
N ILE A 46 -21.59 30.52 6.66
CA ILE A 46 -21.62 31.79 7.41
C ILE A 46 -20.24 32.47 7.36
N LEU A 47 -19.15 31.68 7.37
CA LEU A 47 -17.77 32.15 7.29
C LEU A 47 -17.07 31.51 6.09
N CYS A 48 -16.18 32.25 5.43
CA CYS A 48 -15.33 31.70 4.39
C CYS A 48 -14.27 30.77 5.02
N PRO A 49 -14.08 29.53 4.53
CA PRO A 49 -13.06 28.61 5.06
C PRO A 49 -11.62 29.07 4.79
N ASN A 50 -11.41 30.00 3.86
CA ASN A 50 -10.08 30.53 3.54
C ASN A 50 -9.73 31.78 4.37
N CYS A 51 -10.62 32.80 4.41
CA CYS A 51 -10.36 34.04 5.17
C CYS A 51 -11.08 34.20 6.51
N HIS A 52 -11.97 33.29 6.89
CA HIS A 52 -12.83 33.38 8.08
C HIS A 52 -13.67 34.68 8.15
N CYS A 53 -13.81 35.35 7.03
CA CYS A 53 -14.61 36.54 6.79
C CYS A 53 -16.09 36.13 6.67
N PRO A 54 -17.04 36.88 7.27
CA PRO A 54 -18.46 36.55 7.24
C PRO A 54 -19.06 36.76 5.84
N LEU A 55 -19.83 35.77 5.38
CA LEU A 55 -20.41 35.74 4.01
C LEU A 55 -21.90 36.16 3.98
N ILE A 56 -22.55 36.25 5.14
CA ILE A 56 -23.98 36.59 5.25
C ILE A 56 -24.16 37.96 5.92
N SER A 57 -24.82 38.89 5.21
CA SER A 57 -25.36 40.13 5.79
C SER A 57 -26.87 39.98 5.97
N THR A 58 -27.33 39.66 7.18
CA THR A 58 -28.76 39.65 7.51
C THR A 58 -29.21 41.04 7.98
N ASN A 59 -30.00 41.70 7.14
CA ASN A 59 -30.90 42.79 7.51
C ASN A 59 -32.16 42.23 8.19
N ASN A 60 -32.64 42.95 9.20
CA ASN A 60 -34.00 43.05 9.77
C ASN A 60 -34.52 42.04 10.81
N ASN A 61 -34.71 42.60 12.02
CA ASN A 61 -35.97 42.74 12.80
C ASN A 61 -36.78 41.50 13.19
N ASP A 62 -36.77 41.19 14.51
CA ASP A 62 -37.90 41.22 15.47
C ASP A 62 -37.51 40.41 16.73
N THR A 63 -37.13 41.03 17.85
CA THR A 63 -37.95 41.57 18.98
C THR A 63 -38.46 40.50 19.98
N GLU A 64 -37.75 40.32 21.10
CA GLU A 64 -38.28 40.19 22.48
C GLU A 64 -37.11 40.35 23.49
N LYS A 65 -36.78 41.59 23.90
CA LYS A 65 -37.18 42.28 25.15
C LYS A 65 -36.65 41.70 26.48
N SER A 66 -35.58 42.31 26.98
CA SER A 66 -35.50 42.79 28.37
C SER A 66 -34.43 43.89 28.53
N GLU A 67 -34.93 45.10 28.72
CA GLU A 67 -34.34 46.39 29.16
C GLU A 67 -33.96 46.38 30.67
N PRO A 68 -33.47 47.48 31.30
CA PRO A 68 -32.84 48.73 30.80
C PRO A 68 -31.51 49.04 31.58
N SER A 69 -30.61 49.98 31.23
CA SER A 69 -30.81 51.42 31.07
C SER A 69 -29.55 52.10 30.49
N GLN A 70 -29.76 52.85 29.40
CA GLN A 70 -29.40 54.27 29.15
C GLN A 70 -27.95 54.79 29.41
N SER A 71 -27.37 55.72 28.64
CA SER A 71 -27.70 56.39 27.36
C SER A 71 -26.59 57.43 27.07
N HIS A 72 -26.12 57.42 25.82
CA HIS A 72 -25.63 58.49 24.94
C HIS A 72 -24.85 59.73 25.43
N LYS A 73 -23.75 60.00 24.72
CA LYS A 73 -23.39 61.35 24.28
C LYS A 73 -22.99 61.34 22.80
N VAL A 74 -23.75 62.07 21.99
CA VAL A 74 -23.30 62.66 20.72
C VAL A 74 -23.38 64.17 20.92
N ALA A 75 -22.43 64.91 20.39
CA ALA A 75 -22.59 66.35 20.19
C ALA A 75 -21.84 66.77 18.92
N THR A 76 -22.51 67.52 18.05
CA THR A 76 -21.84 68.38 17.08
C THR A 76 -22.67 69.65 16.86
N VAL A 77 -21.94 70.76 16.82
CA VAL A 77 -22.15 72.10 16.26
C VAL A 77 -22.94 73.17 17.07
N GLU A 78 -22.20 74.27 17.28
CA GLU A 78 -22.50 75.68 17.61
C GLU A 78 -23.67 76.32 16.81
N PRO A 79 -24.32 77.43 17.27
CA PRO A 79 -23.74 78.80 17.23
C PRO A 79 -24.14 79.82 18.32
N ASN A 80 -23.20 80.76 18.56
CA ASN A 80 -23.24 82.20 18.90
C ASN A 80 -24.24 82.88 19.88
N SER A 81 -23.62 83.84 20.59
CA SER A 81 -24.00 85.24 20.94
C SER A 81 -24.57 85.60 22.34
N ASP A 82 -23.81 86.51 22.97
CA ASP A 82 -24.14 87.68 23.82
C ASP A 82 -24.90 87.52 25.15
N THR A 83 -24.25 87.80 26.30
CA THR A 83 -24.17 89.14 26.94
C THR A 83 -23.56 89.09 28.35
N ASN A 84 -22.58 89.98 28.56
CA ASN A 84 -22.16 90.75 29.75
C ASN A 84 -22.60 90.36 31.17
N GLY A 85 -21.61 90.34 32.06
CA GLY A 85 -21.76 90.47 33.51
C GLY A 85 -20.39 90.62 34.20
N GLU A 86 -19.97 91.87 34.39
CA GLU A 86 -18.70 92.28 34.99
C GLU A 86 -18.45 91.75 36.40
N GLY A 87 -17.17 91.47 36.70
CA GLY A 87 -16.71 91.04 38.02
C GLY A 87 -15.18 91.06 38.12
N ASN A 88 -14.60 92.23 37.86
CA ASN A 88 -13.17 92.53 37.85
C ASN A 88 -12.51 92.21 39.20
N LYS A 89 -11.39 91.45 39.20
CA LYS A 89 -10.25 91.63 40.11
C LYS A 89 -9.00 90.98 39.52
N ASN A 90 -8.20 91.83 38.87
CA ASN A 90 -6.78 91.63 38.65
C ASN A 90 -6.07 91.21 39.95
N GLU A 91 -5.19 90.19 39.89
CA GLU A 91 -3.75 90.44 39.97
C GLU A 91 -2.89 89.15 39.90
N LYS A 92 -1.86 89.25 39.06
CA LYS A 92 -0.51 88.68 39.19
C LYS A 92 -0.33 87.17 38.94
N LYS A 93 -0.01 86.89 37.66
CA LYS A 93 0.88 85.80 37.23
C LYS A 93 2.02 85.57 38.23
N LYS A 94 2.06 84.36 38.78
CA LYS A 94 3.32 83.64 39.04
C LYS A 94 3.24 82.31 38.31
N LYS A 95 4.20 82.03 37.42
CA LYS A 95 4.32 80.72 36.77
C LYS A 95 4.45 79.66 37.86
N SER A 96 3.40 78.85 38.04
CA SER A 96 3.41 77.66 38.89
C SER A 96 3.32 76.45 37.97
N TYR A 97 4.35 75.60 37.99
CA TYR A 97 4.41 74.36 37.20
C TYR A 97 3.48 73.26 37.75
N THR A 98 2.79 73.47 38.87
CA THR A 98 1.98 72.46 39.57
C THR A 98 0.83 71.83 38.75
N PRO A 99 0.01 72.56 37.95
CA PRO A 99 -1.01 71.91 37.11
C PRO A 99 -0.41 71.13 35.92
N TRP A 100 0.77 71.53 35.44
CA TRP A 100 1.51 70.77 34.41
C TRP A 100 2.08 69.47 34.97
N VAL A 101 2.56 69.49 36.22
CA VAL A 101 3.06 68.28 36.92
C VAL A 101 1.93 67.26 37.12
N VAL A 102 0.73 67.68 37.54
CA VAL A 102 -0.41 66.77 37.72
C VAL A 102 -0.89 66.17 36.38
N SER A 103 -0.99 66.98 35.33
CA SER A 103 -1.33 66.49 33.98
C SER A 103 -0.28 65.52 33.43
N PHE A 104 1.00 65.77 33.71
CA PHE A 104 2.10 64.89 33.30
C PHE A 104 2.06 63.55 34.05
N VAL A 105 1.75 63.55 35.34
CA VAL A 105 1.59 62.33 36.14
C VAL A 105 0.39 61.48 35.65
N ILE A 106 -0.73 62.10 35.31
CA ILE A 106 -1.90 61.39 34.76
C ILE A 106 -1.57 60.81 33.38
N ALA A 107 -0.87 61.56 32.51
CA ALA A 107 -0.42 61.05 31.22
C ALA A 107 0.53 59.84 31.37
N LEU A 108 1.46 59.89 32.32
CA LEU A 108 2.33 58.75 32.64
C LEU A 108 1.55 57.54 33.18
N ALA A 109 0.53 57.76 34.00
CA ALA A 109 -0.32 56.67 34.50
C ALA A 109 -1.12 55.99 33.38
N VAL A 110 -1.66 56.76 32.44
CA VAL A 110 -2.36 56.21 31.26
C VAL A 110 -1.41 55.44 30.36
N VAL A 111 -0.20 55.96 30.11
CA VAL A 111 0.85 55.23 29.37
C VAL A 111 1.25 53.95 30.09
N PHE A 112 1.41 54.00 31.42
CA PHE A 112 1.75 52.82 32.22
C PHE A 112 0.64 51.74 32.18
N VAL A 113 -0.63 52.15 32.31
CA VAL A 113 -1.78 51.23 32.19
C VAL A 113 -1.88 50.66 30.78
N GLY A 114 -1.69 51.49 29.74
CA GLY A 114 -1.65 51.03 28.35
C GLY A 114 -0.53 50.03 28.08
N LEU A 115 0.68 50.29 28.60
CA LEU A 115 1.81 49.36 28.52
C LEU A 115 1.55 48.07 29.31
N TYR A 116 0.87 48.15 30.46
CA TYR A 116 0.48 47.00 31.26
C TYR A 116 -0.54 46.11 30.53
N PHE A 117 -1.60 46.69 29.96
CA PHE A 117 -2.58 45.96 29.16
C PHE A 117 -1.99 45.38 27.88
N TYR A 118 -1.10 46.12 27.20
CA TYR A 118 -0.36 45.63 26.04
C TYR A 118 0.50 44.41 26.39
N LYS A 119 1.34 44.51 27.43
CA LYS A 119 2.14 43.36 27.92
C LYS A 119 1.28 42.17 28.33
N THR A 120 0.18 42.41 29.04
CA THR A 120 -0.72 41.34 29.52
C THR A 120 -1.39 40.61 28.36
N THR A 121 -1.81 41.34 27.31
CA THR A 121 -2.41 40.75 26.12
C THR A 121 -1.38 39.99 25.29
N GLN A 122 -0.17 40.54 25.14
CA GLN A 122 0.93 39.89 24.43
C GLN A 122 1.33 38.58 25.10
N MET A 123 1.45 38.55 26.43
CA MET A 123 1.74 37.33 27.21
C MET A 123 0.68 36.24 27.01
N ARG A 124 -0.61 36.62 26.97
CA ARG A 124 -1.70 35.66 26.76
C ARG A 124 -1.69 35.07 25.34
N ASN A 125 -1.47 35.91 24.33
CA ASN A 125 -1.41 35.47 22.94
C ASN A 125 -0.17 34.61 22.66
N GLU A 126 0.96 34.94 23.29
CA GLU A 126 2.18 34.13 23.23
C GLU A 126 1.98 32.76 23.87
N LEU A 127 1.34 32.71 25.05
CA LEU A 127 1.06 31.44 25.72
C LEU A 127 0.15 30.52 24.88
N GLU A 128 -0.89 31.08 24.27
CA GLU A 128 -1.77 30.34 23.36
C GLU A 128 -1.03 29.84 22.12
N ALA A 129 -0.15 30.66 21.54
CA ALA A 129 0.69 30.26 20.40
C ALA A 129 1.71 29.18 20.79
N TYR A 130 2.28 29.26 22.00
CA TYR A 130 3.18 28.26 22.56
C TYR A 130 2.46 26.92 22.74
N GLU A 131 1.28 26.92 23.36
CA GLU A 131 0.46 25.72 23.54
C GLU A 131 0.11 25.08 22.19
N ASN A 132 -0.32 25.88 21.21
CA ASN A 132 -0.60 25.40 19.86
C ASN A 132 0.64 24.77 19.21
N ALA A 133 1.78 25.46 19.25
CA ALA A 133 3.02 24.99 18.66
C ALA A 133 3.54 23.70 19.33
N MET A 134 3.41 23.58 20.66
CA MET A 134 3.79 22.36 21.40
C MET A 134 2.90 21.15 21.08
N MET A 135 1.65 21.39 20.69
CA MET A 135 0.70 20.34 20.30
C MET A 135 0.83 19.97 18.81
N SER A 136 1.55 20.77 18.02
CA SER A 136 1.74 20.55 16.60
C SER A 136 2.92 19.61 16.31
N ASN A 137 2.76 18.73 15.33
CA ASN A 137 3.84 17.90 14.78
C ASN A 137 4.44 18.50 13.49
N GLU A 138 4.13 19.76 13.18
CA GLU A 138 4.54 20.41 11.93
C GLU A 138 5.69 21.40 12.17
N PRO A 139 6.90 21.15 11.62
CA PRO A 139 8.07 22.00 11.83
C PRO A 139 7.86 23.47 11.51
N ALA A 140 6.99 23.79 10.54
CA ALA A 140 6.68 25.15 10.15
C ALA A 140 5.95 25.94 11.24
N VAL A 141 5.06 25.29 12.01
CA VAL A 141 4.31 25.94 13.12
C VAL A 141 5.27 26.31 14.25
N LEU A 142 6.19 25.41 14.60
CA LEU A 142 7.20 25.64 15.64
C LEU A 142 8.18 26.74 15.21
N GLN A 143 8.62 26.72 13.95
CA GLN A 143 9.49 27.78 13.41
C GLN A 143 8.78 29.14 13.41
N ASN A 144 7.50 29.17 13.04
CA ASN A 144 6.71 30.40 13.04
C ASN A 144 6.60 31.01 14.45
N TYR A 145 6.39 30.20 15.49
CA TYR A 145 6.42 30.68 16.87
C TYR A 145 7.77 31.33 17.22
N LEU A 146 8.89 30.67 16.88
CA LEU A 146 10.23 31.18 17.15
C LEU A 146 10.53 32.50 16.41
N ASP A 147 9.97 32.67 15.21
CA ASP A 147 10.14 33.87 14.39
C ASP A 147 9.26 35.05 14.87
N ILE A 148 8.01 34.78 15.26
CA ILE A 148 7.06 35.81 15.72
C ILE A 148 7.37 36.26 17.15
N TYR A 149 7.75 35.34 18.04
CA TYR A 149 7.95 35.60 19.46
C TYR A 149 9.44 35.53 19.84
N ALA A 150 10.25 36.37 19.19
CA ALA A 150 11.69 36.44 19.46
C ALA A 150 12.04 36.88 20.89
N ASP A 151 11.13 37.59 21.56
CA ASP A 151 11.25 38.08 22.94
C ASP A 151 10.53 37.21 23.98
N ALA A 152 9.99 36.05 23.59
CA ALA A 152 9.36 35.10 24.50
C ALA A 152 10.32 34.58 25.59
N PRO A 153 9.79 34.07 26.72
CA PRO A 153 10.59 33.45 27.76
C PRO A 153 11.56 32.39 27.19
N SER A 154 12.79 32.37 27.69
CA SER A 154 13.82 31.43 27.22
C SER A 154 13.35 29.98 27.35
N GLU A 155 12.64 29.64 28.41
CA GLU A 155 12.09 28.29 28.65
C GLU A 155 11.12 27.83 27.54
N HIS A 156 10.23 28.72 27.08
CA HIS A 156 9.30 28.41 26.01
C HIS A 156 10.04 28.24 24.68
N ARG A 157 10.95 29.17 24.36
CA ARG A 157 11.76 29.11 23.14
C ARG A 157 12.64 27.87 23.09
N ASP A 158 13.27 27.51 24.21
CA ASP A 158 14.12 26.32 24.32
C ASP A 158 13.30 25.03 24.17
N SER A 159 12.09 24.99 24.74
CA SER A 159 11.17 23.85 24.58
C SER A 159 10.72 23.68 23.13
N ILE A 160 10.32 24.76 22.46
CA ILE A 160 9.93 24.73 21.04
C ILE A 160 11.10 24.37 20.14
N GLN A 161 12.29 24.92 20.40
CA GLN A 161 13.50 24.59 19.65
C GLN A 161 13.85 23.11 19.80
N SER A 162 13.80 22.56 21.01
CA SER A 162 14.06 21.14 21.26
C SER A 162 13.04 20.23 20.55
N HIS A 163 11.76 20.62 20.57
CA HIS A 163 10.71 19.90 19.84
C HIS A 163 10.99 19.94 18.33
N LEU A 164 11.31 21.12 17.78
CA LEU A 164 11.62 21.27 16.36
C LEU A 164 12.83 20.42 15.94
N GLU A 165 13.87 20.37 16.76
CA GLU A 165 15.04 19.52 16.52
C GLU A 165 14.70 18.03 16.57
N MET A 166 13.82 17.62 17.49
CA MET A 166 13.31 16.24 17.54
C MET A 166 12.60 15.88 16.23
N LEU A 167 11.66 16.71 15.75
CA LEU A 167 10.95 16.44 14.50
C LEU A 167 11.90 16.38 13.30
N LYS A 168 12.83 17.34 13.18
CA LYS A 168 13.85 17.32 12.13
C LYS A 168 14.70 16.05 12.17
N LYS A 169 15.04 15.56 13.37
CA LYS A 169 15.78 14.31 13.54
C LYS A 169 14.97 13.10 13.11
N VAL A 170 13.68 13.04 13.47
CA VAL A 170 12.75 11.99 13.03
C VAL A 170 12.68 11.95 11.50
N ASP A 171 12.56 13.09 10.82
CA ASP A 171 12.50 13.16 9.35
C ASP A 171 13.84 12.82 8.69
N SER A 172 14.96 13.24 9.29
CA SER A 172 16.29 12.90 8.80
C SER A 172 16.57 11.40 8.91
N ASP A 173 16.24 10.78 10.04
CA ASP A 173 16.39 9.34 10.25
C ASP A 173 15.49 8.54 9.31
N TRP A 174 14.28 9.03 9.02
CA TRP A 174 13.40 8.45 8.00
C TRP A 174 14.03 8.47 6.61
N THR A 175 14.51 9.64 6.19
CA THR A 175 15.15 9.82 4.88
C THR A 175 16.34 8.86 4.73
N ASN A 176 17.20 8.78 5.76
CA ASN A 176 18.34 7.86 5.77
C ASN A 176 17.89 6.39 5.66
N ALA A 177 16.83 6.00 6.37
CA ALA A 177 16.29 4.65 6.31
C ALA A 177 15.77 4.30 4.91
N VAL A 178 14.98 5.18 4.28
CA VAL A 178 14.42 4.92 2.94
C VAL A 178 15.49 4.95 1.84
N VAL A 179 16.46 5.86 1.92
CA VAL A 179 17.57 5.94 0.94
C VAL A 179 18.40 4.67 0.93
N SER A 180 18.54 4.00 2.07
CA SER A 180 19.25 2.71 2.15
C SER A 180 18.53 1.56 1.44
N ASN A 181 17.22 1.72 1.15
CA ASN A 181 16.32 0.69 0.62
C ASN A 181 16.40 -0.65 1.38
N SER A 182 16.69 -0.59 2.68
CA SER A 182 16.89 -1.76 3.54
C SER A 182 15.71 -1.94 4.47
N LYS A 183 15.05 -3.11 4.41
CA LYS A 183 14.00 -3.50 5.37
C LYS A 183 14.47 -3.36 6.81
N ALA A 184 15.73 -3.72 7.11
CA ALA A 184 16.29 -3.60 8.45
C ALA A 184 16.41 -2.15 8.93
N ALA A 185 16.77 -1.21 8.04
CA ALA A 185 16.85 0.20 8.39
C ALA A 185 15.46 0.80 8.67
N ILE A 186 14.46 0.41 7.87
CA ILE A 186 13.08 0.86 8.03
C ILE A 186 12.45 0.28 9.31
N LEU A 187 12.66 -1.01 9.60
CA LEU A 187 12.20 -1.63 10.85
C LEU A 187 12.84 -0.96 12.08
N ARG A 188 14.14 -0.63 12.00
CA ARG A 188 14.83 0.10 13.07
C ARG A 188 14.22 1.49 13.27
N TYR A 189 13.89 2.19 12.18
CA TYR A 189 13.22 3.48 12.26
C TYR A 189 11.86 3.38 12.98
N MET A 190 11.02 2.41 12.60
CA MET A 190 9.72 2.18 13.23
C MET A 190 9.84 1.84 14.71
N GLN A 191 10.88 1.09 15.10
CA GLN A 191 11.16 0.76 16.50
C GLN A 191 11.57 2.00 17.33
N LEU A 192 12.36 2.90 16.74
CA LEU A 192 12.80 4.13 17.40
C LEU A 192 11.68 5.19 17.48
N TYR A 193 10.77 5.21 16.51
CA TYR A 193 9.73 6.23 16.37
C TYR A 193 8.33 5.61 16.12
N PRO A 194 7.76 4.88 17.11
CA PRO A 194 6.51 4.12 16.93
C PRO A 194 5.27 4.97 16.65
N ASN A 195 5.32 6.27 16.97
CA ASN A 195 4.22 7.23 16.73
C ASN A 195 4.53 8.22 15.59
N SER A 196 5.60 7.99 14.82
CA SER A 196 5.90 8.80 13.64
C SER A 196 4.78 8.74 12.60
N LEU A 197 4.54 9.88 11.94
CA LEU A 197 3.68 9.98 10.76
C LEU A 197 4.14 9.09 9.58
N HIS A 198 5.43 8.75 9.53
CA HIS A 198 6.01 7.90 8.49
C HIS A 198 5.71 6.41 8.68
N ASN A 199 5.10 5.98 9.80
CA ASN A 199 4.89 4.54 10.06
C ASN A 199 4.01 3.84 9.01
N VAL A 200 3.02 4.54 8.45
CA VAL A 200 2.19 3.98 7.37
C VAL A 200 3.04 3.78 6.13
N GLU A 201 3.83 4.78 5.73
CA GLU A 201 4.73 4.68 4.58
C GLU A 201 5.81 3.61 4.81
N ALA A 202 6.35 3.48 6.02
CA ALA A 202 7.31 2.46 6.41
C ALA A 202 6.77 1.05 6.20
N LYS A 203 5.52 0.78 6.60
CA LYS A 203 4.85 -0.51 6.36
C LYS A 203 4.70 -0.80 4.87
N LEU A 204 4.26 0.18 4.08
CA LEU A 204 4.11 0.03 2.63
C LEU A 204 5.47 -0.23 1.94
N LYS A 205 6.54 0.42 2.39
CA LYS A 205 7.90 0.18 1.88
C LYS A 205 8.38 -1.23 2.21
N ILE A 206 8.15 -1.71 3.44
CA ILE A 206 8.51 -3.06 3.85
C ILE A 206 7.76 -4.09 3.00
N ASP A 207 6.45 -3.92 2.83
CA ASP A 207 5.62 -4.75 1.95
C ASP A 207 6.20 -4.83 0.52
N SER A 208 6.50 -3.68 -0.11
CA SER A 208 7.14 -3.67 -1.43
C SER A 208 8.49 -4.38 -1.49
N ILE A 209 9.30 -4.28 -0.42
CA ILE A 209 10.60 -4.96 -0.35
C ILE A 209 10.41 -6.48 -0.23
N ASP A 210 9.49 -6.93 0.62
CA ASP A 210 9.21 -8.35 0.82
C ASP A 210 8.62 -8.98 -0.44
N TRP A 211 7.75 -8.26 -1.14
CA TRP A 211 7.24 -8.69 -2.45
C TRP A 211 8.36 -8.84 -3.49
N MET A 212 9.29 -7.88 -3.53
CA MET A 212 10.46 -7.97 -4.41
C MET A 212 11.33 -9.19 -4.08
N GLU A 213 11.52 -9.50 -2.79
CA GLU A 213 12.25 -10.69 -2.37
C GLU A 213 11.52 -11.98 -2.78
N ALA A 214 10.20 -12.02 -2.60
CA ALA A 214 9.37 -13.16 -2.97
C ALA A 214 9.41 -13.44 -4.48
N THR A 215 9.22 -12.40 -5.29
CA THR A 215 9.28 -12.48 -6.76
C THR A 215 10.68 -12.80 -7.28
N GLN A 216 11.73 -12.29 -6.64
CA GLN A 216 13.12 -12.61 -7.01
C GLN A 216 13.43 -14.09 -6.76
N LYS A 217 12.99 -14.66 -5.63
CA LYS A 217 13.19 -16.08 -5.31
C LYS A 217 12.30 -16.97 -6.15
N ASN A 218 11.07 -16.54 -6.40
CA ASN A 218 10.05 -17.22 -7.19
C ASN A 218 9.84 -18.69 -6.76
N THR A 219 9.73 -18.93 -5.45
CA THR A 219 9.44 -20.26 -4.90
C THR A 219 8.16 -20.24 -4.07
N ILE A 220 7.55 -21.41 -3.89
CA ILE A 220 6.35 -21.58 -3.07
C ILE A 220 6.58 -21.05 -1.65
N GLU A 221 7.74 -21.37 -1.07
CA GLU A 221 8.10 -20.94 0.30
C GLU A 221 8.24 -19.42 0.41
N ALA A 222 8.75 -18.77 -0.65
CA ALA A 222 8.92 -17.33 -0.67
C ALA A 222 7.58 -16.58 -0.76
N TYR A 223 6.67 -17.05 -1.63
CA TYR A 223 5.33 -16.48 -1.72
C TYR A 223 4.49 -16.79 -0.49
N GLN A 224 4.57 -18.01 0.07
CA GLN A 224 3.90 -18.35 1.32
C GLN A 224 4.34 -17.43 2.46
N LYS A 225 5.65 -17.23 2.62
CA LYS A 225 6.18 -16.31 3.63
C LYS A 225 5.60 -14.90 3.47
N TYR A 226 5.54 -14.40 2.24
CA TYR A 226 4.95 -13.08 1.96
C TYR A 226 3.46 -13.04 2.34
N ILE A 227 2.68 -14.05 1.94
CA ILE A 227 1.25 -14.18 2.28
C ILE A 227 1.04 -14.18 3.81
N ASP A 228 1.89 -14.89 4.55
CA ASP A 228 1.80 -15.01 6.00
C ASP A 228 2.19 -13.69 6.72
N GLU A 229 3.20 -12.98 6.21
CA GLU A 229 3.70 -11.72 6.79
C GLU A 229 2.83 -10.51 6.41
N HIS A 230 2.10 -10.57 5.29
CA HIS A 230 1.35 -9.45 4.69
C HIS A 230 -0.08 -9.84 4.27
N ALA A 231 -0.89 -10.31 5.22
CA ALA A 231 -2.26 -10.77 4.95
C ALA A 231 -3.17 -9.70 4.31
N ASP A 232 -2.88 -8.42 4.52
CA ASP A 232 -3.55 -7.25 3.92
C ASP A 232 -2.61 -6.41 3.03
N GLY A 233 -1.51 -7.02 2.55
CA GLY A 233 -0.49 -6.38 1.72
C GLY A 233 -0.98 -6.02 0.32
N MET A 234 -0.30 -5.07 -0.32
CA MET A 234 -0.66 -4.56 -1.64
C MET A 234 -0.54 -5.61 -2.76
N TYR A 235 0.25 -6.66 -2.55
CA TYR A 235 0.53 -7.70 -3.54
C TYR A 235 -0.04 -9.07 -3.16
N ILE A 236 -0.99 -9.12 -2.22
CA ILE A 236 -1.52 -10.38 -1.68
C ILE A 236 -2.18 -11.26 -2.75
N ASP A 237 -2.96 -10.66 -3.66
CA ASP A 237 -3.62 -11.37 -4.76
C ASP A 237 -2.58 -11.97 -5.71
N GLN A 238 -1.57 -11.18 -6.11
CA GLN A 238 -0.49 -11.62 -6.98
C GLN A 238 0.36 -12.72 -6.33
N ALA A 239 0.57 -12.65 -5.01
CA ALA A 239 1.28 -13.68 -4.27
C ALA A 239 0.49 -14.99 -4.25
N HIS A 240 -0.83 -14.93 -4.03
CA HIS A 240 -1.71 -16.10 -4.10
C HIS A 240 -1.77 -16.74 -5.49
N ASP A 241 -1.86 -15.92 -6.54
CA ASP A 241 -1.82 -16.40 -7.92
C ASP A 241 -0.49 -17.10 -8.24
N ALA A 242 0.63 -16.48 -7.87
CA ALA A 242 1.96 -17.04 -8.08
C ALA A 242 2.18 -18.33 -7.27
N TYR A 243 1.72 -18.35 -6.02
CA TYR A 243 1.73 -19.53 -5.16
C TYR A 243 0.95 -20.67 -5.82
N THR A 244 -0.31 -20.42 -6.21
CA THR A 244 -1.20 -21.43 -6.79
C THR A 244 -0.63 -22.00 -8.09
N LEU A 245 -0.04 -21.14 -8.92
CA LEU A 245 0.61 -21.55 -10.17
C LEU A 245 1.85 -22.43 -9.95
N LEU A 246 2.64 -22.15 -8.91
CA LEU A 246 3.82 -22.97 -8.59
C LEU A 246 3.42 -24.27 -7.90
N ASP A 247 2.45 -24.22 -7.00
CA ASP A 247 1.94 -25.39 -6.29
C ASP A 247 1.26 -26.38 -7.26
N SER A 248 0.51 -25.89 -8.24
CA SER A 248 -0.11 -26.75 -9.26
C SER A 248 0.89 -27.54 -10.11
N LYS A 249 2.12 -27.01 -10.26
CA LYS A 249 3.23 -27.64 -11.00
C LYS A 249 4.09 -28.55 -10.12
N LYS A 250 3.90 -28.54 -8.80
CA LYS A 250 4.63 -29.40 -7.89
C LYS A 250 4.14 -30.83 -8.04
N VAL A 251 5.07 -31.75 -8.24
CA VAL A 251 4.78 -33.19 -8.23
C VAL A 251 4.53 -33.63 -6.79
N ASN A 252 3.30 -34.01 -6.49
CA ASN A 252 2.91 -34.47 -5.15
C ASN A 252 3.04 -36.01 -5.02
N ALA A 253 2.67 -36.57 -3.87
CA ALA A 253 2.78 -38.01 -3.62
C ALA A 253 1.77 -38.84 -4.45
N GLU A 254 0.59 -38.28 -4.72
CA GLU A 254 -0.44 -38.90 -5.54
C GLU A 254 -0.02 -38.97 -7.01
N ASP A 255 0.56 -37.89 -7.55
CA ASP A 255 1.15 -37.86 -8.89
C ASP A 255 2.19 -38.99 -9.04
N LYS A 256 3.08 -39.16 -8.04
CA LYS A 256 4.09 -40.23 -8.07
C LYS A 256 3.48 -41.63 -8.03
N ALA A 257 2.46 -41.84 -7.20
CA ALA A 257 1.77 -43.12 -7.09
C ALA A 257 1.08 -43.49 -8.41
N ASN A 258 0.35 -42.54 -9.00
CA ASN A 258 -0.34 -42.72 -10.28
C ASN A 258 0.65 -43.02 -11.42
N ILE A 259 1.76 -42.27 -11.50
CA ILE A 259 2.80 -42.52 -12.51
C ILE A 259 3.43 -43.90 -12.33
N SER A 260 3.74 -44.29 -11.09
CA SER A 260 4.27 -45.63 -10.80
C SER A 260 3.29 -46.71 -11.25
N GLU A 261 2.00 -46.58 -10.96
CA GLU A 261 0.97 -47.56 -11.32
C GLU A 261 0.83 -47.72 -12.84
N ILE A 262 0.83 -46.62 -13.60
CA ILE A 262 0.74 -46.64 -15.07
C ILE A 262 1.89 -47.45 -15.68
N PHE A 263 3.13 -47.18 -15.27
CA PHE A 263 4.29 -47.87 -15.83
C PHE A 263 4.43 -49.30 -15.31
N THR A 264 4.09 -49.58 -14.06
CA THR A 264 4.01 -50.95 -13.56
C THR A 264 3.01 -51.77 -14.37
N SER A 265 1.80 -51.23 -14.60
CA SER A 265 0.79 -51.89 -15.45
C SER A 265 1.28 -52.12 -16.87
N PHE A 266 1.89 -51.11 -17.49
CA PHE A 266 2.44 -51.21 -18.85
C PHE A 266 3.52 -52.29 -18.97
N PHE A 267 4.52 -52.28 -18.09
CA PHE A 267 5.63 -53.26 -18.16
C PHE A 267 5.21 -54.67 -17.74
N ASN A 268 4.25 -54.80 -16.82
CA ASN A 268 3.66 -56.10 -16.50
C ASN A 268 2.85 -56.67 -17.67
N ALA A 269 2.08 -55.83 -18.38
CA ALA A 269 1.35 -56.26 -19.56
C ALA A 269 2.32 -56.68 -20.68
N LEU A 270 3.40 -55.90 -20.87
CA LEU A 270 4.47 -56.21 -21.83
C LEU A 270 5.18 -57.53 -21.50
N ALA A 271 5.47 -57.80 -20.21
CA ALA A 271 6.07 -59.06 -19.74
C ALA A 271 5.14 -60.27 -19.91
N ASN A 272 3.84 -60.11 -19.65
CA ASN A 272 2.90 -61.24 -19.65
C ASN A 272 2.20 -61.48 -20.98
N ASN A 273 2.62 -60.78 -22.04
CA ASN A 273 2.00 -60.84 -23.37
C ASN A 273 0.49 -60.47 -23.34
N ASP A 274 0.09 -59.56 -22.44
CA ASP A 274 -1.30 -59.13 -22.25
C ASP A 274 -1.61 -57.91 -23.13
N GLU A 275 -2.10 -58.17 -24.33
CA GLU A 275 -2.47 -57.14 -25.31
C GLU A 275 -3.52 -56.17 -24.77
N ALA A 276 -4.53 -56.67 -24.05
CA ALA A 276 -5.66 -55.87 -23.62
C ALA A 276 -5.24 -54.81 -22.59
N THR A 277 -4.46 -55.21 -21.59
CA THR A 277 -3.92 -54.27 -20.59
C THR A 277 -2.90 -53.33 -21.24
N LEU A 278 -2.05 -53.83 -22.14
CA LEU A 278 -1.02 -53.03 -22.81
C LEU A 278 -1.62 -51.88 -23.61
N VAL A 279 -2.62 -52.14 -24.46
CA VAL A 279 -3.28 -51.10 -25.25
C VAL A 279 -4.14 -50.16 -24.42
N SER A 280 -4.54 -50.58 -23.21
CA SER A 280 -5.25 -49.73 -22.27
C SER A 280 -4.31 -48.73 -21.58
N CYS A 281 -3.01 -49.02 -21.47
CA CYS A 281 -2.04 -48.14 -20.81
C CYS A 281 -1.57 -46.99 -21.72
N VAL A 282 -1.70 -47.12 -23.04
CA VAL A 282 -1.17 -46.15 -24.02
C VAL A 282 -2.28 -45.32 -24.66
N ASP A 283 -1.90 -44.14 -25.15
CA ASP A 283 -2.78 -43.25 -25.90
C ASP A 283 -3.13 -43.85 -27.27
N ILE A 284 -4.11 -43.27 -27.98
CA ILE A 284 -4.48 -43.71 -29.33
C ILE A 284 -3.31 -43.52 -30.30
N ILE A 285 -2.61 -42.40 -30.17
CA ILE A 285 -1.41 -42.07 -30.94
C ILE A 285 -0.31 -41.65 -29.97
N LEU A 286 0.82 -42.32 -30.03
CA LEU A 286 2.03 -41.94 -29.31
C LEU A 286 2.87 -41.02 -30.21
N THR A 287 3.33 -39.90 -29.66
CA THR A 287 4.20 -38.96 -30.37
C THR A 287 5.49 -39.64 -30.80
N SER A 288 6.04 -40.50 -29.92
CA SER A 288 7.19 -41.36 -30.20
C SER A 288 7.11 -42.64 -29.37
N PHE A 289 7.33 -43.78 -30.01
CA PHE A 289 7.47 -45.08 -29.37
C PHE A 289 8.71 -45.79 -29.92
N LEU A 290 9.71 -46.02 -29.07
CA LEU A 290 10.98 -46.66 -29.46
C LEU A 290 11.60 -46.08 -30.73
N HIS A 291 11.62 -44.74 -30.82
CA HIS A 291 12.11 -43.94 -31.95
C HIS A 291 11.26 -44.00 -33.23
N LYS A 292 10.09 -44.65 -33.20
CA LYS A 292 9.06 -44.53 -34.23
C LYS A 292 8.13 -43.36 -33.90
N GLU A 293 8.08 -42.36 -34.76
CA GLU A 293 7.16 -41.23 -34.62
C GLU A 293 5.72 -41.65 -34.98
N ASN A 294 4.73 -41.01 -34.33
CA ASN A 294 3.30 -41.23 -34.58
C ASN A 294 2.89 -42.72 -34.48
N ALA A 295 3.46 -43.42 -33.50
CA ALA A 295 3.17 -44.83 -33.30
C ALA A 295 1.73 -45.03 -32.80
N ASN A 296 1.13 -46.16 -33.16
CA ASN A 296 -0.21 -46.53 -32.71
C ASN A 296 -0.17 -47.78 -31.81
N LYS A 297 -1.33 -48.22 -31.34
CA LYS A 297 -1.48 -49.40 -30.48
C LYS A 297 -0.92 -50.69 -31.10
N ASN A 298 -1.04 -50.88 -32.41
CA ASN A 298 -0.50 -52.06 -33.08
C ASN A 298 1.03 -52.07 -33.05
N ASP A 299 1.68 -50.91 -33.16
CA ASP A 299 3.15 -50.82 -33.08
C ASP A 299 3.67 -51.27 -31.70
N VAL A 300 2.90 -50.97 -30.65
CA VAL A 300 3.20 -51.39 -29.27
C VAL A 300 2.99 -52.90 -29.12
N ILE A 301 1.91 -53.46 -29.69
CA ILE A 301 1.66 -54.91 -29.71
C ILE A 301 2.75 -55.66 -30.50
N GLU A 302 3.13 -55.16 -31.68
CA GLU A 302 4.18 -55.76 -32.51
C GLU A 302 5.51 -55.83 -31.77
N TYR A 303 5.85 -54.79 -31.01
CA TYR A 303 7.04 -54.81 -30.15
C TYR A 303 6.93 -55.86 -29.04
N MET A 304 5.78 -55.97 -28.38
CA MET A 304 5.53 -57.01 -27.37
C MET A 304 5.72 -58.40 -27.95
N HIS A 305 5.10 -58.70 -29.11
CA HIS A 305 5.24 -59.99 -29.76
C HIS A 305 6.69 -60.25 -30.18
N LYS A 306 7.42 -59.22 -30.62
CA LYS A 306 8.83 -59.34 -31.00
C LYS A 306 9.70 -59.79 -29.84
N ILE A 307 9.54 -59.22 -28.64
CA ILE A 307 10.38 -59.57 -27.49
C ILE A 307 10.10 -60.99 -26.95
N HIS A 308 8.89 -61.52 -27.17
CA HIS A 308 8.50 -62.88 -26.77
C HIS A 308 8.85 -63.94 -27.82
N ASN A 309 8.90 -63.57 -29.09
CA ASN A 309 9.22 -64.48 -30.20
C ASN A 309 10.71 -64.49 -30.56
N GLU A 310 11.58 -63.83 -29.78
CA GLU A 310 13.02 -63.94 -29.91
C GLU A 310 13.47 -65.39 -29.63
N ALA A 311 14.34 -65.93 -30.49
CA ALA A 311 14.70 -67.35 -30.44
C ALA A 311 15.31 -67.71 -29.07
N HIS A 312 14.81 -68.81 -28.49
CA HIS A 312 15.20 -69.34 -27.17
C HIS A 312 14.77 -68.47 -25.99
N VAL A 313 13.87 -67.50 -26.12
CA VAL A 313 13.32 -66.77 -24.95
C VAL A 313 12.18 -67.59 -24.32
N GLU A 314 12.32 -67.92 -23.04
CA GLU A 314 11.29 -68.63 -22.25
C GLU A 314 10.45 -67.66 -21.41
N ASN A 315 11.09 -66.61 -20.87
CA ASN A 315 10.43 -65.61 -20.04
C ASN A 315 11.12 -64.25 -20.16
N VAL A 316 10.33 -63.17 -20.10
CA VAL A 316 10.80 -61.78 -20.05
C VAL A 316 10.17 -61.10 -18.84
N GLU A 317 11.01 -60.57 -17.96
CA GLU A 317 10.58 -59.78 -16.80
C GLU A 317 11.13 -58.36 -16.92
N PHE A 318 10.34 -57.38 -16.48
CA PHE A 318 10.77 -55.99 -16.36
C PHE A 318 10.72 -55.56 -14.89
N ARG A 319 11.85 -55.14 -14.35
CA ARG A 319 11.95 -54.57 -13.01
C ARG A 319 12.11 -53.06 -13.10
N LEU A 320 11.20 -52.32 -12.47
CA LEU A 320 11.33 -50.87 -12.33
C LEU A 320 12.30 -50.54 -11.20
N ASN A 321 13.28 -49.67 -11.45
CA ASN A 321 14.33 -49.34 -10.48
C ASN A 321 13.93 -48.21 -9.52
N ASN A 322 12.74 -47.61 -9.70
CA ASN A 322 12.17 -46.57 -8.85
C ASN A 322 13.00 -45.28 -8.71
N ASP A 323 13.88 -45.00 -9.67
CA ASP A 323 14.70 -43.80 -9.81
C ASP A 323 13.99 -42.69 -10.62
N TRP A 324 12.75 -42.40 -10.23
CA TRP A 324 11.84 -41.51 -10.94
C TRP A 324 12.31 -40.05 -10.94
N THR A 325 12.35 -39.45 -12.13
CA THR A 325 12.38 -38.00 -12.34
C THR A 325 11.10 -37.60 -13.06
N ILE A 326 10.19 -36.93 -12.37
CA ILE A 326 8.87 -36.55 -12.87
C ILE A 326 8.79 -35.02 -12.95
N GLU A 327 8.31 -34.52 -14.09
CA GLU A 327 7.98 -33.12 -14.34
C GLU A 327 6.49 -33.02 -14.67
N LYS A 328 5.75 -32.21 -13.92
CA LYS A 328 4.32 -31.97 -14.13
C LYS A 328 4.12 -30.75 -15.03
N ILE A 329 3.30 -30.91 -16.05
CA ILE A 329 3.07 -29.93 -17.11
C ILE A 329 1.59 -29.57 -17.11
N ASP A 330 1.28 -28.33 -16.75
CA ASP A 330 -0.07 -27.79 -16.84
C ASP A 330 -0.48 -27.58 -18.31
N ARG A 331 -1.64 -28.13 -18.70
CA ARG A 331 -2.24 -28.00 -20.03
C ARG A 331 -3.46 -27.06 -20.03
N GLY A 332 -3.77 -26.42 -18.90
CA GLY A 332 -4.93 -25.57 -18.68
C GLY A 332 -6.17 -26.37 -18.26
N ASN A 333 -7.17 -25.68 -17.74
CA ASN A 333 -8.46 -26.25 -17.30
C ASN A 333 -8.32 -27.40 -16.28
N GLY A 334 -7.27 -27.40 -15.46
CA GLY A 334 -7.01 -28.46 -14.47
C GLY A 334 -6.48 -29.78 -15.07
N LEU A 335 -6.09 -29.78 -16.35
CA LEU A 335 -5.51 -30.94 -17.02
C LEU A 335 -3.99 -30.90 -16.90
N PHE A 336 -3.39 -32.02 -16.48
CA PHE A 336 -1.95 -32.14 -16.31
C PHE A 336 -1.38 -33.27 -17.16
N ALA A 337 -0.28 -33.00 -17.85
CA ALA A 337 0.56 -34.03 -18.45
C ALA A 337 1.83 -34.21 -17.63
N PHE A 338 2.52 -35.32 -17.80
CA PHE A 338 3.76 -35.60 -17.08
C PHE A 338 4.87 -36.01 -18.03
N LYS A 339 6.09 -35.50 -17.82
CA LYS A 339 7.31 -36.06 -18.39
C LYS A 339 8.02 -36.86 -17.33
N VAL A 340 8.44 -38.07 -17.70
CA VAL A 340 8.96 -39.06 -16.76
C VAL A 340 10.25 -39.65 -17.31
N ASN A 341 11.28 -39.69 -16.46
CA ASN A 341 12.53 -40.38 -16.75
C ASN A 341 12.82 -41.34 -15.59
N PHE A 342 13.20 -42.57 -15.91
CA PHE A 342 13.53 -43.61 -14.92
C PHE A 342 14.35 -44.70 -15.61
N SER A 343 14.81 -45.69 -14.86
CA SER A 343 15.44 -46.89 -15.39
C SER A 343 14.64 -48.15 -15.09
N ILE A 344 14.78 -49.11 -15.99
CA ILE A 344 14.23 -50.45 -15.84
C ILE A 344 15.33 -51.47 -16.14
N ASP A 345 15.20 -52.64 -15.56
CA ASP A 345 16.00 -53.80 -15.91
C ASP A 345 15.11 -54.81 -16.65
N LYS A 346 15.49 -55.18 -17.87
CA LYS A 346 14.91 -56.31 -18.60
C LYS A 346 15.69 -57.56 -18.25
N ILE A 347 15.02 -58.55 -17.70
CA ILE A 347 15.58 -59.87 -17.38
C ILE A 347 15.02 -60.84 -18.40
N THR A 348 15.89 -61.50 -19.17
CA THR A 348 15.47 -62.50 -20.17
C THR A 348 16.01 -63.86 -19.77
N GLN A 349 15.12 -64.85 -19.64
CA GLN A 349 15.49 -66.24 -19.39
C GLN A 349 15.51 -67.01 -20.71
N LEU A 350 16.63 -67.69 -20.98
CA LEU A 350 16.81 -68.45 -22.21
C LEU A 350 16.51 -69.94 -21.98
N SER A 351 15.80 -70.57 -22.93
CA SER A 351 15.44 -71.99 -22.86
C SER A 351 16.67 -72.88 -22.76
N GLY A 352 16.76 -73.64 -21.67
CA GLY A 352 17.85 -74.59 -21.44
C GLY A 352 19.13 -74.02 -20.81
N ASP A 353 19.15 -72.74 -20.43
CA ASP A 353 20.21 -72.12 -19.64
C ASP A 353 19.67 -71.62 -18.30
N SER A 354 20.37 -71.88 -17.20
CA SER A 354 20.03 -71.32 -15.89
C SER A 354 20.43 -69.85 -15.76
N ASN A 355 21.22 -69.32 -16.70
CA ASN A 355 21.66 -67.94 -16.72
C ASN A 355 20.61 -67.04 -17.37
N SER A 356 20.25 -65.96 -16.67
CA SER A 356 19.44 -64.87 -17.22
C SER A 356 20.34 -63.77 -17.78
N SER A 357 19.92 -63.15 -18.88
CA SER A 357 20.52 -61.89 -19.32
C SER A 357 19.84 -60.73 -18.60
N LEU A 358 20.64 -59.74 -18.19
CA LEU A 358 20.19 -58.52 -17.54
C LEU A 358 20.58 -57.33 -18.41
N ASP A 359 19.58 -56.60 -18.91
CA ASP A 359 19.77 -55.39 -19.69
C ASP A 359 19.10 -54.21 -19.00
N THR A 360 19.89 -53.21 -18.57
CA THR A 360 19.35 -51.97 -18.02
C THR A 360 19.04 -50.97 -19.14
N PHE A 361 17.86 -50.37 -19.08
CA PHE A 361 17.42 -49.33 -20.02
C PHE A 361 17.10 -48.04 -19.27
N LYS A 362 17.47 -46.91 -19.88
CA LYS A 362 16.93 -45.61 -19.51
C LYS A 362 15.65 -45.37 -20.29
N VAL A 363 14.57 -45.08 -19.58
CA VAL A 363 13.26 -44.77 -20.14
C VAL A 363 13.03 -43.26 -20.11
N LYS A 364 12.57 -42.71 -21.24
CA LYS A 364 12.03 -41.36 -21.35
C LYS A 364 10.61 -41.47 -21.86
N ALA A 365 9.65 -40.96 -21.11
CA ALA A 365 8.24 -41.13 -21.43
C ALA A 365 7.44 -39.87 -21.10
N SER A 366 6.27 -39.78 -21.72
CA SER A 366 5.27 -38.75 -21.45
C SER A 366 3.92 -39.42 -21.15
N VAL A 367 3.18 -38.88 -20.18
CA VAL A 367 1.82 -39.30 -19.82
C VAL A 367 0.85 -38.15 -20.10
N SER A 368 -0.23 -38.44 -20.82
CA SER A 368 -1.27 -37.47 -21.16
C SER A 368 -2.23 -37.21 -19.99
N PRO A 369 -3.06 -36.15 -20.05
CA PRO A 369 -4.06 -35.88 -19.00
C PRO A 369 -5.07 -37.01 -18.74
N ASP A 370 -5.23 -37.93 -19.69
CA ASP A 370 -6.11 -39.10 -19.56
C ASP A 370 -5.41 -40.29 -18.85
N ASN A 371 -4.26 -40.05 -18.21
CA ASN A 371 -3.42 -41.07 -17.57
C ASN A 371 -3.00 -42.19 -18.53
N LYS A 372 -2.66 -41.82 -19.77
CA LYS A 372 -2.16 -42.73 -20.81
C LYS A 372 -0.75 -42.37 -21.21
N ILE A 373 0.06 -43.38 -21.52
CA ILE A 373 1.40 -43.18 -22.07
C ILE A 373 1.25 -42.64 -23.49
N SER A 374 1.69 -41.39 -23.69
CA SER A 374 1.64 -40.68 -24.98
C SER A 374 3.00 -40.65 -25.68
N GLU A 375 4.08 -41.02 -24.98
CA GLU A 375 5.43 -41.15 -25.52
C GLU A 375 6.19 -42.17 -24.67
N LEU A 376 6.95 -43.08 -25.29
CA LEU A 376 7.84 -43.99 -24.56
C LEU A 376 9.04 -44.38 -25.41
N ASN A 377 10.21 -43.99 -24.96
CA ASN A 377 11.48 -44.30 -25.59
C ASN A 377 12.41 -44.99 -24.58
N MET A 378 13.06 -46.07 -25.02
CA MET A 378 14.00 -46.83 -24.21
C MET A 378 15.36 -46.84 -24.88
N GLN A 379 16.41 -46.62 -24.10
CA GLN A 379 17.80 -46.69 -24.55
C GLN A 379 18.61 -47.59 -23.62
N ARG A 380 19.22 -48.64 -24.16
CA ARG A 380 20.06 -49.55 -23.40
C ARG A 380 21.28 -48.80 -22.85
N ILE A 381 21.58 -49.01 -21.58
CA ILE A 381 22.79 -48.48 -20.95
C ILE A 381 23.90 -49.52 -21.17
N VAL A 382 24.93 -49.15 -21.93
CA VAL A 382 26.14 -49.97 -22.03
C VAL A 382 26.95 -49.69 -20.78
N GLN A 383 27.08 -50.69 -19.90
CA GLN A 383 27.95 -50.62 -18.73
C GLN A 383 29.41 -50.85 -19.11
#